data_AF-A0A4Z0QS20-F1
#
_entry.id   AF-A0A4Z0QS20-F1
#
_cell.length_a   1.000
_cell.length_b   1.000
_cell.length_c   1.000
_cell.angle_alpha   90.00
_cell.angle_beta   90.00
_cell.angle_gamma   90.00
#
_symmetry.space_group_name_H-M   'P 1'
#
loop_
_entity.id
_entity.type
_entity.pdbx_description
1 polymer ?
#
loop_
_entity_poly.entity_id
_entity_poly.type
_entity_poly.pdbx_seq_one_letter_code
_entity_poly.pdbx_strand_id
1 'polypeptide(L)'
;MFSYSKPLFYPVHVQHPDPMFGQVLLEHYGGKDSEYSAATQYLNHRSNMSNRHLRDLLGLIAAEEMGHMEMIAIAINKLGGPPLHYVNSQGIPWNISYVDQNLDPMAMLQADVEAEVRARILYNQHFIMTNDPGLKKMISFLGGREDVHKHLFQKAQMLIQSSAPLEQFNELIVSYKMSFQTFTY
;
A
#
# COMPACT_ATOMS: atom_id res chain seq x y z
N MET A 1 -3.50 8.46 -17.63
CA MET A 1 -3.93 9.79 -17.12
C MET A 1 -4.09 9.65 -15.62
N PHE A 2 -3.51 10.56 -14.83
CA PHE A 2 -3.71 10.62 -13.38
C PHE A 2 -4.71 11.74 -13.08
N SER A 3 -5.53 11.54 -12.06
CA SER A 3 -6.47 12.54 -11.53
C SER A 3 -6.31 12.60 -10.03
N TYR A 4 -6.22 13.79 -9.48
CA TYR A 4 -6.15 14.03 -8.04
C TYR A 4 -7.52 14.47 -7.51
N SER A 5 -7.90 13.93 -6.36
CA SER A 5 -9.08 14.37 -5.61
C SER A 5 -8.69 14.56 -4.16
N LYS A 6 -9.11 15.68 -3.56
CA LYS A 6 -8.79 16.05 -2.18
C LYS A 6 -9.29 15.08 -1.09
N PRO A 7 -10.46 14.41 -1.22
CA PRO A 7 -10.93 13.50 -0.17
C PRO A 7 -9.99 12.31 0.03
N LEU A 8 -9.68 12.00 1.29
CA LEU A 8 -8.87 10.85 1.69
C LEU A 8 -9.72 9.57 1.75
N PHE A 9 -9.08 8.40 1.58
CA PHE A 9 -9.73 7.09 1.76
C PHE A 9 -10.24 6.88 3.20
N TYR A 10 -9.46 7.32 4.19
CA TYR A 10 -9.83 7.31 5.60
C TYR A 10 -9.45 8.64 6.26
N PRO A 11 -10.29 9.21 7.15
CA PRO A 11 -9.97 10.45 7.84
C PRO A 11 -8.78 10.31 8.80
N VAL A 12 -7.72 11.09 8.59
CA VAL A 12 -6.54 11.11 9.47
C VAL A 12 -6.82 12.00 10.68
N HIS A 13 -6.88 11.41 11.87
CA HIS A 13 -7.11 12.11 13.14
C HIS A 13 -5.96 11.84 14.11
N VAL A 14 -5.46 12.91 14.73
CA VAL A 14 -4.39 12.89 15.74
C VAL A 14 -4.89 13.76 16.90
N GLN A 15 -4.94 13.20 18.10
CA GLN A 15 -5.38 13.87 19.31
C GLN A 15 -4.28 14.80 19.86
N HIS A 16 -3.04 14.32 19.87
CA HIS A 16 -1.91 15.04 20.45
C HIS A 16 -0.67 14.90 19.57
N PRO A 17 0.17 15.95 19.47
CA PRO A 17 1.47 15.84 18.81
C PRO A 17 2.33 14.75 19.46
N ASP A 18 3.03 13.99 18.62
CA ASP A 18 4.03 13.01 19.00
C ASP A 18 5.10 12.96 17.89
N PRO A 19 6.07 13.90 17.93
CA PRO A 19 7.10 14.00 16.90
C PRO A 19 7.94 12.73 16.75
N MET A 20 8.10 11.96 17.83
CA MET A 20 8.86 10.71 17.83
C MET A 20 8.12 9.64 17.04
N PHE A 21 6.82 9.49 17.26
CA PHE A 21 6.02 8.59 16.43
C PHE A 21 5.89 9.10 14.99
N GLY A 22 5.86 10.41 14.77
CA GLY A 22 5.96 11.01 13.44
C GLY A 22 7.23 10.62 12.69
N GLN A 23 8.39 10.56 13.37
CA GLN A 23 9.63 10.03 12.79
C GLN A 23 9.52 8.53 12.45
N VAL A 24 8.88 7.73 13.31
CA VAL A 24 8.66 6.29 13.06
C VAL A 24 7.81 6.07 11.82
N LEU A 25 6.76 6.88 11.61
CA LEU A 25 5.88 6.76 10.44
C LEU A 25 6.59 7.05 9.10
N LEU A 26 7.80 7.62 9.09
CA LEU A 26 8.61 7.68 7.86
C LEU A 26 8.93 6.30 7.28
N GLU A 27 8.88 5.24 8.09
CA GLU A 27 9.02 3.87 7.58
C GLU A 27 7.91 3.51 6.57
N HIS A 28 6.69 4.02 6.78
CA HIS A 28 5.57 3.85 5.85
C HIS A 28 5.57 4.88 4.71
N TYR A 29 6.38 5.94 4.80
CA TYR A 29 6.47 6.98 3.77
C TYR A 29 7.59 6.69 2.75
N GLY A 30 8.83 6.54 3.21
CA GLY A 30 10.01 6.36 2.37
C GLY A 30 10.88 5.14 2.74
N GLY A 31 10.36 4.24 3.58
CA GLY A 31 11.01 2.96 3.92
C GLY A 31 10.96 1.92 2.81
N LYS A 32 11.60 0.77 3.06
CA LYS A 32 11.62 -0.35 2.10
C LYS A 32 10.23 -0.93 1.88
N ASP A 33 9.49 -1.17 2.96
CA ASP A 33 8.14 -1.75 2.95
C ASP A 33 7.08 -0.64 3.11
N SER A 34 7.32 0.50 2.43
CA SER A 34 6.50 1.71 2.47
C SER A 34 5.45 1.75 1.36
N GLU A 35 4.48 2.66 1.51
CA GLU A 35 3.48 2.98 0.49
C GLU A 35 4.14 3.44 -0.82
N TYR A 36 5.25 4.18 -0.73
CA TYR A 36 5.99 4.63 -1.90
C TYR A 36 6.67 3.48 -2.64
N SER A 37 7.26 2.53 -1.90
CA SER A 37 7.82 1.32 -2.50
C SER A 37 6.75 0.48 -3.18
N ALA A 38 5.62 0.25 -2.50
CA ALA A 38 4.49 -0.51 -3.02
C ALA A 38 3.94 0.12 -4.31
N ALA A 39 3.60 1.42 -4.28
CA ALA A 39 3.14 2.16 -5.45
C ALA A 39 4.11 2.05 -6.64
N THR A 40 5.40 2.22 -6.39
CA THR A 40 6.44 2.18 -7.43
C THR A 40 6.59 0.77 -8.01
N GLN A 41 6.60 -0.26 -7.15
CA GLN A 41 6.69 -1.66 -7.57
C GLN A 41 5.49 -2.06 -8.43
N TYR A 42 4.27 -1.75 -7.99
CA TYR A 42 3.05 -2.13 -8.70
C TYR A 42 2.93 -1.38 -10.04
N LEU A 43 3.36 -0.13 -10.13
CA LEU A 43 3.46 0.59 -11.41
C LEU A 43 4.49 -0.03 -12.37
N ASN A 44 5.63 -0.49 -11.85
CA ASN A 44 6.66 -1.15 -12.66
C ASN A 44 6.16 -2.51 -13.17
N HIS A 45 5.62 -3.35 -12.29
CA HIS A 45 5.04 -4.65 -12.65
C HIS A 45 3.88 -4.48 -13.62
N ARG A 46 3.00 -3.49 -13.40
CA ARG A 46 1.91 -3.15 -14.34
C ARG A 46 2.44 -2.88 -15.75
N SER A 47 3.55 -2.15 -15.87
CA SER A 47 4.08 -1.76 -17.17
C SER A 47 4.65 -2.97 -17.94
N ASN A 48 5.03 -4.03 -17.22
CA ASN A 48 5.61 -5.25 -17.77
C ASN A 48 4.62 -6.45 -17.79
N MET A 49 3.41 -6.28 -17.26
CA MET A 49 2.40 -7.34 -17.20
C MET A 49 1.63 -7.46 -18.53
N SER A 50 1.57 -8.66 -19.12
CA SER A 50 0.89 -8.89 -20.40
C SER A 50 -0.63 -9.04 -20.26
N ASN A 51 -1.10 -9.64 -19.16
CA ASN A 51 -2.53 -9.81 -18.90
C ASN A 51 -3.17 -8.45 -18.62
N ARG A 52 -4.14 -8.05 -19.46
CA ARG A 52 -4.79 -6.75 -19.38
C ARG A 52 -5.50 -6.49 -18.05
N HIS A 53 -6.14 -7.50 -17.46
CA HIS A 53 -6.88 -7.34 -16.21
C HIS A 53 -5.91 -7.24 -15.02
N LEU A 54 -4.79 -7.95 -15.06
CA LEU A 54 -3.75 -7.80 -14.04
C LEU A 54 -3.05 -6.43 -14.12
N ARG A 55 -2.84 -5.88 -15.32
CA ARG A 55 -2.38 -4.49 -15.47
C ARG A 55 -3.35 -3.50 -14.84
N ASP A 56 -4.64 -3.71 -15.02
CA ASP A 56 -5.67 -2.84 -14.47
C ASP A 56 -5.69 -2.96 -12.93
N LEU A 57 -5.61 -4.19 -12.39
CA LEU A 57 -5.55 -4.44 -10.96
C LEU A 57 -4.34 -3.78 -10.31
N LEU A 58 -3.13 -4.05 -10.84
CA LEU A 58 -1.89 -3.45 -10.35
C LEU A 58 -1.94 -1.91 -10.41
N GLY A 59 -2.54 -1.35 -11.46
CA GLY A 59 -2.70 0.09 -11.59
C GLY A 59 -3.68 0.70 -10.58
N LEU A 60 -4.75 -0.02 -10.25
CA LEU A 60 -5.71 0.40 -9.23
C LEU A 60 -5.08 0.39 -7.85
N ILE A 61 -4.42 -0.71 -7.48
CA ILE A 61 -3.74 -0.84 -6.18
C ILE A 61 -2.61 0.19 -6.08
N ALA A 62 -1.77 0.36 -7.11
CA ALA A 62 -0.72 1.38 -7.08
C ALA A 62 -1.25 2.81 -6.90
N ALA A 63 -2.42 3.13 -7.47
CA ALA A 63 -3.06 4.43 -7.28
C ALA A 63 -3.60 4.59 -5.86
N GLU A 64 -4.07 3.50 -5.26
CA GLU A 64 -4.48 3.46 -3.85
C GLU A 64 -3.30 3.67 -2.90
N GLU A 65 -2.15 3.03 -3.13
CA GLU A 65 -0.95 3.22 -2.30
C GLU A 65 -0.44 4.67 -2.31
N MET A 66 -0.60 5.38 -3.43
CA MET A 66 -0.32 6.83 -3.44
C MET A 66 -1.27 7.61 -2.54
N GLY A 67 -2.53 7.18 -2.40
CA GLY A 67 -3.48 7.74 -1.44
C GLY A 67 -3.14 7.38 0.01
N HIS A 68 -2.69 6.15 0.27
CA HIS A 68 -2.15 5.76 1.57
C HIS A 68 -0.94 6.60 1.96
N MET A 69 -0.04 6.84 1.00
CA MET A 69 1.12 7.72 1.18
C MET A 69 0.70 9.16 1.56
N GLU A 70 -0.36 9.70 0.95
CA GLU A 70 -0.92 11.01 1.34
C GLU A 70 -1.46 10.98 2.78
N MET A 71 -2.14 9.90 3.18
CA MET A 71 -2.62 9.73 4.56
C MET A 71 -1.46 9.68 5.57
N ILE A 72 -0.40 8.93 5.29
CA ILE A 72 0.81 8.86 6.12
C ILE A 72 1.50 10.23 6.21
N ALA A 73 1.65 10.94 5.10
CA ALA A 73 2.22 12.29 5.08
C ALA A 73 1.43 13.26 5.97
N ILE A 74 0.09 13.22 5.91
CA ILE A 74 -0.78 14.04 6.75
C ILE A 74 -0.63 13.65 8.23
N ALA A 75 -0.53 12.36 8.53
CA ALA A 75 -0.34 11.88 9.91
C ALA A 75 0.98 12.39 10.49
N ILE A 76 2.10 12.24 9.76
CA ILE A 76 3.43 12.73 10.16
C ILE A 76 3.38 14.23 10.46
N ASN A 77 2.79 15.03 9.56
CA ASN A 77 2.66 16.47 9.75
C ASN A 77 1.82 16.82 10.98
N LYS A 78 0.69 16.16 11.20
CA LYS A 78 -0.20 16.39 12.35
C LYS A 78 0.44 15.99 13.69
N LEU A 79 1.32 14.99 13.67
CA LEU A 79 2.11 14.58 14.83
C LEU A 79 3.22 15.56 15.18
N GLY A 80 3.53 16.53 14.30
CA GLY A 80 4.69 17.39 14.45
C GLY A 80 5.99 16.65 14.16
N GLY A 81 5.94 15.64 13.29
CA GLY A 81 7.10 14.88 12.84
C GLY A 81 8.08 15.72 12.01
N PRO A 82 9.18 15.08 11.55
CA PRO A 82 10.18 15.76 10.74
C PRO A 82 9.61 16.25 9.39
N PRO A 83 10.31 17.17 8.70
CA PRO A 83 10.02 17.45 7.29
C PRO A 83 10.02 16.18 6.45
N LEU A 84 9.04 16.08 5.54
CA LEU A 84 8.90 14.92 4.68
C LEU A 84 10.00 14.89 3.62
N HIS A 85 10.80 13.83 3.68
CA HIS A 85 11.74 13.42 2.65
C HIS A 85 11.45 11.96 2.30
N TYR A 86 11.80 11.51 1.10
CA TYR A 86 11.73 10.09 0.73
C TYR A 86 12.86 9.32 1.42
N VAL A 87 12.77 9.21 2.74
CA VAL A 87 13.69 8.50 3.64
C VAL A 87 12.88 7.62 4.58
N ASN A 88 13.53 6.60 5.13
CA ASN A 88 12.94 5.79 6.19
C ASN A 88 13.07 6.44 7.57
N SER A 89 12.65 5.74 8.63
CA SER A 89 12.68 6.27 10.00
C SER A 89 14.10 6.51 10.56
N GLN A 90 15.15 5.98 9.93
CA GLN A 90 16.56 6.23 10.25
C GLN A 90 17.21 7.28 9.33
N GLY A 91 16.45 7.92 8.44
CA GLY A 91 16.97 8.91 7.50
C GLY A 91 17.71 8.32 6.29
N ILE A 92 17.60 7.02 6.05
CA ILE A 92 18.18 6.36 4.87
C ILE A 92 17.29 6.71 3.66
N PRO A 93 17.86 7.30 2.58
CA PRO A 93 17.09 7.59 1.37
C PRO A 93 16.49 6.34 0.74
N TRP A 94 15.23 6.48 0.30
CA TRP A 94 14.57 5.49 -0.54
C TRP A 94 15.40 5.26 -1.80
N ASN A 95 15.49 4.01 -2.23
CA ASN A 95 16.27 3.67 -3.41
C ASN A 95 15.63 2.52 -4.21
N ILE A 96 15.98 2.43 -5.49
CA ILE A 96 15.38 1.50 -6.44
C ILE A 96 15.58 0.01 -6.07
N SER A 97 16.55 -0.34 -5.21
CA SER A 97 16.72 -1.74 -4.77
C SER A 97 15.57 -2.25 -3.89
N TYR A 98 14.65 -1.38 -3.47
CA TYR A 98 13.43 -1.76 -2.77
C TYR A 98 12.33 -2.28 -3.71
N VAL A 99 12.48 -2.07 -5.02
CA VAL A 99 11.51 -2.47 -6.04
C VAL A 99 11.97 -3.74 -6.74
N ASP A 100 11.14 -4.77 -6.72
CA ASP A 100 11.37 -5.97 -7.51
C ASP A 100 11.32 -5.67 -9.03
N GLN A 101 12.25 -6.26 -9.78
CA GLN A 101 12.45 -6.00 -11.21
C GLN A 101 12.18 -7.24 -12.08
N ASN A 102 11.60 -8.30 -11.51
CA ASN A 102 11.32 -9.52 -12.26
C ASN A 102 10.34 -9.24 -13.40
N LEU A 103 10.53 -9.96 -14.52
CA LEU A 103 9.67 -9.88 -15.69
C LEU A 103 8.73 -11.08 -15.82
N ASP A 104 8.89 -12.10 -14.99
CA ASP A 104 7.97 -13.24 -14.92
C ASP A 104 6.72 -12.87 -14.12
N PRO A 105 5.50 -13.04 -14.68
CA PRO A 105 4.26 -12.67 -14.00
C PRO A 105 4.03 -13.34 -12.64
N MET A 106 4.47 -14.59 -12.46
CA MET A 106 4.30 -15.29 -11.19
C MET A 106 5.28 -14.76 -10.14
N ALA A 107 6.53 -14.52 -10.53
CA ALA A 107 7.53 -13.90 -9.68
C ALA A 107 7.15 -12.47 -9.26
N MET A 108 6.63 -11.65 -10.19
CA MET A 108 6.12 -10.31 -9.87
C MET A 108 5.04 -10.36 -8.79
N LEU A 109 3.98 -11.16 -9.01
CA LEU A 109 2.88 -11.27 -8.06
C LEU A 109 3.33 -11.85 -6.73
N GLN A 110 4.32 -12.75 -6.73
CA GLN A 110 4.90 -13.29 -5.51
C GLN A 110 5.62 -12.18 -4.72
N ALA A 111 6.44 -11.36 -5.39
CA ALA A 111 7.09 -10.23 -4.76
C ALA A 111 6.08 -9.19 -4.23
N ASP A 112 4.96 -8.99 -4.94
CA ASP A 112 3.87 -8.11 -4.51
C ASP A 112 3.17 -8.65 -3.24
N VAL A 113 2.82 -9.94 -3.20
CA VAL A 113 2.28 -10.60 -2.00
C VAL A 113 3.23 -10.45 -0.81
N GLU A 114 4.53 -10.63 -1.02
CA GLU A 114 5.51 -10.52 0.05
C GLU A 114 5.69 -9.08 0.55
N ALA A 115 5.60 -8.09 -0.34
CA ALA A 115 5.61 -6.68 0.04
C ALA A 115 4.41 -6.35 0.95
N GLU A 116 3.21 -6.78 0.57
CA GLU A 116 1.98 -6.60 1.37
C GLU A 116 2.07 -7.26 2.75
N VAL A 117 2.65 -8.47 2.81
CA VAL A 117 2.87 -9.16 4.09
C VAL A 117 3.84 -8.37 4.99
N ARG A 118 4.93 -7.83 4.43
CA ARG A 118 5.89 -7.03 5.21
C ARG A 118 5.29 -5.71 5.68
N ALA A 119 4.57 -4.99 4.81
CA ALA A 119 3.86 -3.77 5.16
C ALA A 119 2.81 -4.02 6.26
N ARG A 120 2.03 -5.10 6.16
CA ARG A 120 1.05 -5.53 7.17
C ARG A 120 1.70 -5.79 8.54
N ILE A 121 2.86 -6.45 8.57
CA ILE A 121 3.62 -6.70 9.80
C ILE A 121 4.08 -5.38 10.40
N LEU A 122 4.61 -4.46 9.59
CA LEU A 122 5.06 -3.15 10.04
C LEU A 122 3.91 -2.33 10.64
N TYR A 123 2.73 -2.35 9.99
CA TYR A 123 1.53 -1.72 10.55
C TYR A 123 1.12 -2.32 11.89
N ASN A 124 1.21 -3.63 12.08
CA ASN A 124 0.95 -4.26 13.39
C ASN A 124 1.95 -3.82 14.46
N GLN A 125 3.22 -3.70 14.11
CA GLN A 125 4.25 -3.23 15.03
C GLN A 125 4.00 -1.78 15.46
N HIS A 126 3.67 -0.90 14.51
CA HIS A 126 3.43 0.51 14.83
C HIS A 126 2.06 0.77 15.48
N PHE A 127 1.07 -0.11 15.25
CA PHE A 127 -0.22 -0.05 15.94
C PHE A 127 -0.07 -0.10 17.48
N ILE A 128 0.85 -0.93 17.98
CA ILE A 128 1.08 -1.08 19.42
C ILE A 128 2.00 -0.01 20.01
N MET A 129 2.66 0.80 19.17
CA MET A 129 3.60 1.84 19.60
C MET A 129 2.93 3.19 19.91
N THR A 130 1.67 3.37 19.51
CA THR A 130 0.89 4.57 19.82
C THR A 130 -0.31 4.23 20.69
N ASN A 131 -0.78 5.20 21.48
CA ASN A 131 -2.06 5.12 22.20
C ASN A 131 -3.12 6.07 21.63
N ASP A 132 -2.79 6.84 20.59
CA ASP A 132 -3.74 7.73 19.94
C ASP A 132 -4.83 6.92 19.22
N PRO A 133 -6.11 7.07 19.60
CA PRO A 133 -7.20 6.28 19.04
C PRO A 133 -7.50 6.63 17.57
N GLY A 134 -7.22 7.86 17.13
CA GLY A 134 -7.37 8.27 15.73
C GLY A 134 -6.31 7.60 14.84
N LEU A 135 -5.06 7.59 15.30
CA LEU A 135 -3.98 6.88 14.61
C LEU A 135 -4.18 5.37 14.60
N LYS A 136 -4.64 4.78 15.72
CA LYS A 136 -4.97 3.34 15.75
C LYS A 136 -5.99 2.97 14.69
N LYS A 137 -7.05 3.78 14.54
CA LYS A 137 -8.07 3.55 13.49
C LYS A 137 -7.49 3.66 12.08
N MET A 138 -6.67 4.69 11.83
CA MET A 138 -6.00 4.86 10.53
C MET A 138 -5.07 3.68 10.22
N ILE A 139 -4.23 3.26 11.18
CA ILE A 139 -3.31 2.12 11.02
C ILE A 139 -4.08 0.82 10.83
N SER A 140 -5.20 0.62 11.53
CA SER A 140 -6.07 -0.54 11.32
C SER A 140 -6.71 -0.54 9.93
N PHE A 141 -7.11 0.63 9.42
CA PHE A 141 -7.61 0.75 8.05
C PHE A 141 -6.53 0.37 7.04
N LEU A 142 -5.35 1.00 7.10
CA LEU A 142 -4.23 0.74 6.19
C LEU A 142 -3.81 -0.73 6.24
N GLY A 143 -3.59 -1.28 7.44
CA GLY A 143 -3.28 -2.71 7.59
C GLY A 143 -4.37 -3.64 7.04
N GLY A 144 -5.65 -3.25 7.11
CA GLY A 144 -6.75 -3.99 6.50
C GLY A 144 -6.74 -3.94 4.97
N ARG A 145 -6.22 -2.86 4.38
CA ARG A 145 -6.03 -2.75 2.91
C ARG A 145 -4.93 -3.69 2.43
N GLU A 146 -3.84 -3.82 3.17
CA GLU A 146 -2.77 -4.78 2.81
C GLU A 146 -3.27 -6.22 2.74
N ASP A 147 -4.18 -6.58 3.65
CA ASP A 147 -4.82 -7.90 3.64
C ASP A 147 -5.69 -8.12 2.39
N VAL A 148 -6.36 -7.07 1.90
CA VAL A 148 -7.14 -7.10 0.66
C VAL A 148 -6.22 -7.23 -0.56
N HIS A 149 -5.17 -6.42 -0.65
CA HIS A 149 -4.23 -6.43 -1.77
C HIS A 149 -3.52 -7.77 -1.88
N LYS A 150 -2.97 -8.26 -0.76
CA LYS A 150 -2.39 -9.61 -0.65
C LYS A 150 -3.34 -10.68 -1.16
N HIS A 151 -4.61 -10.65 -0.75
CA HIS A 151 -5.59 -11.63 -1.19
C HIS A 151 -5.85 -11.56 -2.70
N LEU A 152 -5.94 -10.36 -3.27
CA LEU A 152 -6.13 -10.17 -4.71
C LEU A 152 -4.94 -10.67 -5.53
N PHE A 153 -3.71 -10.41 -5.08
CA PHE A 153 -2.50 -10.93 -5.72
C PHE A 153 -2.42 -12.46 -5.64
N GLN A 154 -2.75 -13.05 -4.48
CA GLN A 154 -2.83 -14.52 -4.35
C GLN A 154 -3.89 -15.14 -5.27
N LYS A 155 -5.07 -14.52 -5.38
CA LYS A 155 -6.11 -14.98 -6.32
C LYS A 155 -5.63 -14.84 -7.78
N ALA A 156 -4.90 -13.78 -8.11
CA ALA A 156 -4.28 -13.63 -9.42
C ALA A 156 -3.26 -14.75 -9.73
N GLN A 157 -2.42 -15.13 -8.77
CA GLN A 157 -1.50 -16.26 -8.91
C GLN A 157 -2.25 -17.57 -9.18
N MET A 158 -3.32 -17.85 -8.44
CA MET A 158 -4.15 -19.06 -8.64
C MET A 158 -4.77 -19.11 -10.05
N LEU A 159 -5.24 -17.98 -10.56
CA LEU A 159 -5.79 -17.89 -11.92
C LEU A 159 -4.72 -18.14 -13.00
N ILE A 160 -3.49 -17.64 -12.80
CA ILE A 160 -2.36 -17.94 -13.71
C ILE A 160 -2.02 -19.44 -13.66
N GLN A 161 -1.86 -20.00 -12.47
CA GLN A 161 -1.47 -21.41 -12.29
C GLN A 161 -2.49 -22.38 -12.89
N SER A 162 -3.78 -22.06 -12.78
CA SER A 162 -4.87 -22.85 -13.37
C SER A 162 -5.10 -22.57 -14.86
N SER A 163 -4.30 -21.68 -15.48
CA SER A 163 -4.49 -21.25 -16.87
C SER A 163 -5.93 -20.78 -17.14
N ALA A 164 -6.49 -20.01 -16.20
CA ALA A 164 -7.88 -19.56 -16.26
C ALA A 164 -8.15 -18.69 -17.49
N PRO A 165 -9.38 -18.72 -18.05
CA PRO A 165 -9.82 -17.79 -19.09
C PRO A 165 -9.67 -16.34 -18.65
N LEU A 166 -9.39 -15.46 -19.62
CA LEU A 166 -9.11 -14.04 -19.38
C LEU A 166 -10.26 -13.33 -18.64
N GLU A 167 -11.51 -13.74 -18.90
CA GLU A 167 -12.72 -13.19 -18.32
C GLU A 167 -12.79 -13.37 -16.80
N GLN A 168 -12.20 -14.45 -16.27
CA GLN A 168 -12.19 -14.71 -14.83
C GLN A 168 -11.32 -13.69 -14.07
N PHE A 169 -10.29 -13.13 -14.71
CA PHE A 169 -9.46 -12.09 -14.09
C PHE A 169 -10.23 -10.79 -13.86
N ASN A 170 -11.33 -10.54 -14.59
CA ASN A 170 -12.16 -9.37 -14.37
C ASN A 170 -12.81 -9.37 -12.98
N GLU A 171 -13.04 -10.54 -12.38
CA GLU A 171 -13.55 -10.64 -11.02
C GLU A 171 -12.63 -9.98 -9.99
N LEU A 172 -11.31 -9.98 -10.22
CA LEU A 172 -10.36 -9.31 -9.33
C LEU A 172 -10.65 -7.81 -9.22
N ILE A 173 -10.97 -7.17 -10.35
CA ILE A 173 -11.32 -5.75 -10.41
C ILE A 173 -12.64 -5.49 -9.67
N VAL A 174 -13.60 -6.39 -9.81
CA VAL A 174 -14.88 -6.30 -9.09
C VAL A 174 -14.65 -6.46 -7.60
N SER A 175 -13.91 -7.48 -7.17
CA SER A 175 -13.55 -7.72 -5.77
C SER A 175 -12.81 -6.52 -5.15
N TYR A 176 -11.86 -5.95 -5.88
CA TYR A 176 -11.16 -4.72 -5.49
C TYR A 176 -12.15 -3.58 -5.22
N LYS A 177 -13.05 -3.28 -6.16
CA LYS A 177 -14.02 -2.18 -6.00
C LYS A 177 -15.00 -2.42 -4.84
N MET A 178 -15.46 -3.65 -4.67
CA MET A 178 -16.37 -4.03 -3.58
C MET A 178 -15.72 -3.93 -2.20
N SER A 179 -14.39 -4.10 -2.12
CA SER A 179 -13.66 -4.04 -0.85
C SER A 179 -13.70 -2.67 -0.16
N PHE A 180 -14.02 -1.59 -0.88
CA PHE A 180 -14.22 -0.27 -0.26
C PHE A 180 -15.58 -0.12 0.41
N GLN A 181 -16.58 -0.94 0.03
CA GLN A 181 -17.94 -0.84 0.57
C GLN A 181 -18.07 -1.52 1.95
N THR A 182 -17.13 -2.40 2.31
CA THR A 182 -17.13 -3.11 3.58
C THR A 182 -16.60 -2.27 4.75
N PHE A 183 -15.91 -1.16 4.48
CA PHE A 183 -15.46 -0.22 5.50
C PHE A 183 -16.52 0.87 5.69
N THR A 184 -17.66 0.51 6.30
CA THR A 184 -18.61 1.52 6.81
C THR A 184 -18.18 1.91 8.23
N TYR A 185 -17.89 3.20 8.42
CA TYR A 185 -17.38 3.79 9.66
C TYR A 185 -18.46 3.99 10.72
#